data_AF-G4YQ68-F1
#
_entry.id   AF-G4YQ68-F1
#
_cell.length_a   1.000
_cell.length_b   1.000
_cell.length_c   1.000
_cell.angle_alpha   90.00
_cell.angle_beta   90.00
_cell.angle_gamma   90.00
#
_symmetry.space_group_name_H-M   'P 1'
#
loop_
_entity.id
_entity.type
_entity.pdbx_description
1 polymer ?
#
loop_
_entity_poly.entity_id
_entity_poly.type
_entity_poly.pdbx_seq_one_letter_code
_entity_poly.pdbx_strand_id
1 'polypeptide(L)'
;MLRRKEARHARRTLGDYDNLPTTSFDGPIAVIHSELEEQPHAEYLREQKVVGVDTEARPDFQPLKGKKGNPVCLIQVSTLDRAFIYRLQRGKPLPPVLQELFADPGVLKVGHSLSDDFRQLKAADLVNTVNSTRGADQLRGYRRVGAVESPARYDSAEGYKGALTDQKLQLVRPDARERGS
;
A
#
# COMPACT_ATOMS: atom_id res chain seq x y z
N MET A 1 27.04 -24.52 31.74
CA MET A 1 25.68 -24.92 31.33
C MET A 1 24.99 -23.72 30.68
N LEU A 2 24.95 -23.64 29.35
CA LEU A 2 24.16 -22.62 28.65
C LEU A 2 22.68 -23.07 28.58
N ARG A 3 21.77 -22.29 29.18
CA ARG A 3 20.33 -22.44 28.93
C ARG A 3 20.05 -21.92 27.52
N ARG A 4 19.73 -22.82 26.59
CA ARG A 4 19.13 -22.45 25.29
C ARG A 4 17.79 -21.76 25.57
N LYS A 5 17.62 -20.52 25.11
CA LYS A 5 16.30 -19.90 24.98
C LYS A 5 15.56 -20.65 23.88
N GLU A 6 14.68 -21.58 24.25
CA GLU A 6 13.73 -22.14 23.32
C GLU A 6 12.74 -21.05 22.90
N ALA A 7 12.81 -20.65 21.63
CA ALA A 7 11.79 -19.82 21.02
C ALA A 7 10.50 -20.64 20.96
N ARG A 8 9.54 -20.32 21.84
CA ARG A 8 8.18 -20.85 21.82
C ARG A 8 7.43 -20.26 20.63
N HIS A 9 7.72 -20.71 19.42
CA HIS A 9 6.74 -20.61 18.33
C HIS A 9 5.75 -21.75 18.56
N ALA A 10 4.64 -21.43 19.26
CA ALA A 10 3.49 -22.31 19.30
C ALA A 10 3.13 -22.71 17.86
N ARG A 11 2.90 -24.00 17.63
CA ARG A 11 2.61 -24.56 16.32
C ARG A 11 1.27 -24.00 15.83
N ARG A 12 1.31 -22.89 15.10
CA ARG A 12 0.11 -22.28 14.52
C ARG A 12 -0.41 -23.14 13.38
N THR A 13 -1.71 -23.37 13.35
CA THR A 13 -2.45 -24.05 12.28
C THR A 13 -3.22 -23.02 11.46
N LEU A 14 -3.69 -23.39 10.26
CA LEU A 14 -4.51 -22.49 9.45
C LEU A 14 -5.78 -22.03 10.20
N GLY A 15 -6.33 -22.90 11.05
CA GLY A 15 -7.51 -22.58 11.88
C GLY A 15 -7.27 -21.51 12.95
N ASP A 16 -6.02 -21.20 13.31
CA ASP A 16 -5.72 -20.08 14.21
C ASP A 16 -5.97 -18.71 13.55
N TYR A 17 -6.16 -18.69 12.23
CA TYR A 17 -6.40 -17.48 11.43
C TYR A 17 -7.89 -17.26 11.10
N ASP A 18 -8.74 -18.27 11.33
CA ASP A 18 -10.17 -18.23 10.95
C ASP A 18 -10.96 -17.10 11.63
N ASN A 19 -10.53 -16.71 12.83
CA ASN A 19 -11.19 -15.67 13.64
C ASN A 19 -10.46 -14.33 13.59
N LEU A 20 -9.49 -14.15 12.69
CA LEU A 20 -8.84 -12.85 12.56
C LEU A 20 -9.84 -11.80 12.05
N PRO A 21 -9.76 -10.56 12.56
CA PRO A 21 -10.55 -9.47 12.03
C PRO A 21 -10.33 -9.35 10.52
N THR A 22 -11.39 -9.53 9.75
CA THR A 22 -11.39 -9.31 8.30
C THR A 22 -11.76 -7.86 8.01
N THR A 23 -11.18 -7.31 6.95
CA THR A 23 -11.53 -5.98 6.43
C THR A 23 -11.89 -6.12 4.96
N SER A 24 -12.91 -5.38 4.51
CA SER A 24 -13.30 -5.29 3.11
C SER A 24 -13.04 -3.88 2.59
N PHE A 25 -12.74 -3.80 1.30
CA PHE A 25 -12.73 -2.55 0.57
C PHE A 25 -13.91 -2.57 -0.39
N ASP A 26 -14.89 -1.71 -0.12
CA ASP A 26 -16.15 -1.70 -0.87
C ASP A 26 -16.14 -0.65 -2.01
N GLY A 27 -15.05 0.09 -2.16
CA GLY A 27 -14.88 1.07 -3.22
C GLY A 27 -14.60 0.43 -4.59
N PRO A 28 -14.83 1.17 -5.69
CA PRO A 28 -14.49 0.69 -7.03
C PRO A 28 -12.98 0.45 -7.19
N ILE A 29 -12.65 -0.59 -7.95
CA ILE A 29 -11.28 -0.93 -8.32
C ILE A 29 -11.14 -0.78 -9.84
N ALA A 30 -10.27 0.12 -10.28
CA ALA A 30 -9.92 0.28 -11.69
C ALA A 30 -8.63 -0.46 -12.02
N VAL A 31 -8.60 -1.19 -13.14
CA VAL A 31 -7.39 -1.84 -13.65
C VAL A 31 -6.91 -1.04 -14.85
N ILE A 32 -5.67 -0.54 -14.79
CA ILE A 32 -5.11 0.41 -15.76
C ILE A 32 -3.88 -0.22 -16.41
N HIS A 33 -3.86 -0.30 -17.74
CA HIS A 33 -2.70 -0.79 -18.51
C HIS A 33 -2.02 0.30 -19.35
N SER A 34 -2.65 1.46 -19.49
CA SER A 34 -2.22 2.51 -20.41
C SER A 34 -2.65 3.90 -19.93
N GLU A 35 -2.04 4.95 -20.49
CA GLU A 35 -2.46 6.33 -20.27
C GLU A 35 -3.93 6.54 -20.64
N LEU A 36 -4.40 5.94 -21.75
CA LEU A 36 -5.80 6.08 -22.19
C LEU A 36 -6.79 5.55 -21.13
N GLU A 37 -6.44 4.47 -20.45
CA GLU A 37 -7.23 3.91 -19.35
C GLU A 37 -7.10 4.72 -18.05
N GLU A 38 -6.02 5.48 -17.88
CA GLU A 38 -5.82 6.36 -16.72
C GLU A 38 -6.62 7.66 -16.83
N GLN A 39 -6.79 8.20 -18.04
CA GLN A 39 -7.42 9.51 -18.28
C GLN A 39 -8.79 9.70 -17.58
N PRO A 40 -9.72 8.72 -17.56
CA PRO A 40 -11.00 8.87 -16.86
C PRO A 40 -10.88 9.06 -15.34
N HIS A 41 -9.71 8.80 -14.76
CA HIS A 41 -9.43 8.90 -13.34
C HIS A 41 -8.54 10.09 -12.99
N ALA A 42 -8.08 10.85 -13.99
CA ALA A 42 -7.04 11.85 -13.83
C ALA A 42 -7.43 12.99 -12.88
N GLU A 43 -8.61 13.57 -13.08
CA GLU A 43 -9.15 14.64 -12.24
C GLU A 43 -9.23 14.20 -10.78
N TYR A 44 -9.85 13.04 -10.54
CA TYR A 44 -9.96 12.47 -9.21
C TYR A 44 -8.60 12.21 -8.55
N LEU A 45 -7.64 11.63 -9.27
CA LEU A 45 -6.31 11.32 -8.72
C LEU A 45 -5.54 12.59 -8.34
N ARG A 46 -5.66 13.67 -9.13
CA ARG A 46 -4.99 14.96 -8.86
C ARG A 46 -5.56 15.70 -7.64
N GLU A 47 -6.79 15.41 -7.25
CA GLU A 47 -7.39 15.98 -6.04
C GLU A 47 -6.90 15.32 -4.74
N GLN A 48 -6.31 14.12 -4.84
CA GLN A 48 -5.93 13.36 -3.66
C GLN A 48 -4.74 13.98 -2.95
N LYS A 49 -4.80 14.01 -1.61
CA LYS A 49 -3.71 14.51 -0.74
C LYS A 49 -2.96 13.40 -0.03
N VAL A 50 -3.57 12.22 0.08
CA VAL A 50 -2.98 11.03 0.67
C VAL A 50 -3.36 9.84 -0.18
N VAL A 51 -2.38 9.00 -0.52
CA VAL A 51 -2.59 7.76 -1.25
C VAL A 51 -1.79 6.61 -0.63
N GLY A 52 -2.41 5.45 -0.54
CA GLY A 52 -1.73 4.18 -0.27
C GLY A 52 -1.01 3.71 -1.53
N VAL A 53 0.21 3.19 -1.38
CA VAL A 53 1.02 2.65 -2.48
C VAL A 53 1.60 1.31 -2.07
N ASP A 54 1.56 0.36 -2.99
CA ASP A 54 2.23 -0.94 -2.87
C ASP A 54 2.69 -1.44 -4.24
N THR A 55 3.71 -2.30 -4.28
CA THR A 55 4.23 -2.85 -5.54
C THR A 55 4.42 -4.35 -5.48
N GLU A 56 4.08 -5.04 -6.57
CA GLU A 56 4.27 -6.49 -6.66
C GLU A 56 5.25 -6.83 -7.77
N ALA A 57 6.22 -7.67 -7.43
CA ALA A 57 7.15 -8.22 -8.39
C ALA A 57 6.56 -9.47 -9.07
N ARG A 58 7.00 -9.74 -10.29
CA ARG A 58 6.62 -10.99 -10.98
C ARG A 58 7.03 -12.20 -10.11
N PRO A 59 6.13 -13.14 -9.81
CA PRO A 59 6.52 -14.41 -9.20
C PRO A 59 7.38 -15.18 -10.21
N ASP A 60 8.60 -15.54 -9.82
CA ASP A 60 9.48 -16.37 -10.64
C ASP A 60 9.64 -17.74 -9.96
N PHE A 61 9.17 -18.79 -10.63
CA PHE A 61 9.21 -20.16 -10.12
C PHE A 61 10.55 -20.85 -10.45
N GLN A 62 11.45 -20.15 -11.15
CA GLN A 62 12.80 -20.61 -11.48
C GLN A 62 13.80 -19.54 -11.08
N PRO A 63 14.34 -19.58 -9.84
CA PRO A 63 15.35 -18.63 -9.42
C PRO A 63 16.55 -18.72 -10.36
N LEU A 64 16.68 -17.75 -11.26
CA LEU A 64 17.87 -17.61 -12.08
C LEU A 64 19.00 -17.21 -11.14
N LYS A 65 19.78 -18.20 -10.67
CA LYS A 65 21.01 -18.01 -9.90
C LYS A 65 21.80 -16.85 -10.52
N GLY A 66 21.91 -15.73 -9.80
CA GLY A 66 22.71 -14.58 -10.20
C GLY A 66 22.05 -13.54 -11.11
N LYS A 67 20.73 -13.60 -11.40
CA LYS A 67 20.06 -12.47 -12.09
C LYS A 67 19.53 -11.42 -11.11
N LYS A 68 19.56 -10.16 -11.56
CA LYS A 68 18.89 -9.00 -10.94
C LYS A 68 17.46 -9.40 -10.52
N GLY A 69 17.00 -8.92 -9.36
CA GLY A 69 15.72 -9.32 -8.75
C GLY A 69 14.50 -9.23 -9.68
N ASN A 70 13.39 -9.83 -9.26
CA ASN A 70 12.19 -9.91 -10.09
C ASN A 70 11.67 -8.50 -10.41
N PRO A 71 11.37 -8.20 -11.69
CA PRO A 71 10.88 -6.88 -12.06
C PRO A 71 9.50 -6.63 -11.47
N VAL A 72 9.27 -5.39 -11.04
CA VAL A 72 7.94 -4.90 -10.65
C VAL A 72 6.99 -5.07 -11.85
N CYS A 73 5.83 -5.69 -11.61
CA CYS A 73 4.80 -5.89 -12.62
C CYS A 73 3.45 -5.26 -12.28
N LEU A 74 3.22 -4.94 -11.01
CA LEU A 74 2.03 -4.24 -10.56
C LEU A 74 2.42 -3.07 -9.65
N ILE A 75 1.73 -1.96 -9.81
CA ILE A 75 1.67 -0.88 -8.83
C ILE A 75 0.20 -0.78 -8.39
N GLN A 76 -0.02 -0.79 -7.09
CA GLN A 76 -1.32 -0.64 -6.48
C GLN A 76 -1.37 0.74 -5.84
N VAL A 77 -2.41 1.51 -6.15
CA VAL A 77 -2.67 2.81 -5.53
C VAL A 77 -4.07 2.77 -4.92
N SER A 78 -4.18 3.14 -3.65
CA SER A 78 -5.48 3.24 -2.97
C SER A 78 -5.70 4.64 -2.40
N THR A 79 -6.95 5.07 -2.42
CA THR A 79 -7.43 6.23 -1.68
C THR A 79 -8.38 5.74 -0.58
N LEU A 80 -9.10 6.66 0.06
CA LEU A 80 -10.15 6.31 1.03
C LEU A 80 -11.33 5.56 0.39
N ASP A 81 -11.61 5.75 -0.89
CA ASP A 81 -12.83 5.23 -1.52
C ASP A 81 -12.63 4.65 -2.92
N ARG A 82 -11.42 4.67 -3.50
CA ARG A 82 -11.10 4.03 -4.79
C ARG A 82 -9.76 3.31 -4.72
N ALA A 83 -9.62 2.27 -5.54
CA ALA A 83 -8.34 1.61 -5.76
C ALA A 83 -8.03 1.49 -7.24
N PHE A 84 -6.74 1.49 -7.54
CA PHE A 84 -6.20 1.46 -8.89
C PHE A 84 -5.10 0.41 -8.95
N ILE A 85 -5.19 -0.48 -9.92
CA ILE A 85 -4.20 -1.53 -10.18
C ILE A 85 -3.56 -1.24 -11.52
N TYR A 86 -2.34 -0.70 -11.49
CA TYR A 86 -1.55 -0.42 -12.66
C TYR A 86 -0.77 -1.67 -13.07
N ARG A 87 -1.15 -2.26 -14.20
CA ARG A 87 -0.49 -3.42 -14.79
C ARG A 87 0.61 -2.95 -15.73
N LEU A 88 1.86 -3.08 -15.28
CA LEU A 88 2.99 -2.52 -16.00
C LEU A 88 3.27 -3.27 -17.30
N GLN A 89 3.39 -2.51 -18.39
CA GLN A 89 3.78 -3.03 -19.69
C GLN A 89 5.29 -2.87 -19.87
N ARG A 90 5.98 -3.95 -20.24
CA ARG A 90 7.45 -3.95 -20.39
C ARG A 90 7.88 -2.92 -21.44
N GLY A 91 8.88 -2.11 -21.08
CA GLY A 91 9.45 -1.10 -21.97
C GLY A 91 8.56 0.11 -22.21
N LYS A 92 7.45 0.26 -21.46
CA LYS A 92 6.63 1.47 -21.48
C LYS A 92 6.84 2.27 -20.19
N PRO A 93 6.79 3.62 -20.28
CA PRO A 93 6.78 4.45 -19.08
C PRO A 93 5.49 4.21 -18.28
N LEU A 94 5.50 4.64 -17.02
CA LEU A 94 4.26 4.70 -16.25
C LEU A 94 3.27 5.69 -16.89
N PRO A 95 1.96 5.48 -16.70
CA PRO A 95 0.96 6.46 -17.07
C PRO A 95 1.27 7.85 -16.45
N PRO A 96 1.06 8.97 -17.18
CA PRO A 96 1.50 10.30 -16.74
C PRO A 96 0.89 10.76 -15.41
N VAL A 97 -0.38 10.48 -15.13
CA VAL A 97 -1.01 10.95 -13.89
C VAL A 97 -0.40 10.25 -12.67
N LEU A 98 -0.08 8.96 -12.78
CA LEU A 98 0.65 8.24 -11.75
C LEU A 98 2.04 8.84 -11.50
N GLN A 99 2.75 9.25 -12.55
CA GLN A 99 4.03 9.94 -12.41
C GLN A 99 3.89 11.30 -11.72
N GLU A 100 2.90 12.10 -12.11
CA GLU A 100 2.55 13.37 -11.46
C GLU A 100 2.27 13.17 -9.97
N LEU A 101 1.43 12.19 -9.64
CA LEU A 101 1.04 11.85 -8.27
C LEU A 101 2.25 11.49 -7.38
N PHE A 102 3.19 10.70 -7.92
CA PHE A 102 4.42 10.35 -7.19
C PHE A 102 5.37 11.54 -7.02
N ALA A 103 5.46 12.40 -8.04
CA ALA A 103 6.32 13.58 -8.02
C ALA A 103 5.75 14.73 -7.18
N ASP A 104 4.43 14.80 -6.95
CA ASP A 104 3.82 15.92 -6.21
C ASP A 104 4.21 15.89 -4.71
N PRO A 105 4.90 16.92 -4.18
CA PRO A 105 5.20 17.01 -2.75
C PRO A 105 3.97 17.29 -1.88
N GLY A 106 2.87 17.79 -2.45
CA GLY A 106 1.58 18.01 -1.78
C GLY A 106 0.75 16.74 -1.60
N VAL A 107 1.22 15.59 -2.12
CA VAL A 107 0.57 14.29 -1.97
C VAL A 107 1.43 13.37 -1.10
N LEU A 108 0.90 12.94 0.04
CA LEU A 108 1.56 11.97 0.91
C LEU A 108 1.35 10.55 0.37
N LYS A 109 2.46 9.84 0.10
CA LYS A 109 2.46 8.42 -0.30
C LYS A 109 2.74 7.55 0.91
N VAL A 110 1.81 6.66 1.24
CA VAL A 110 1.89 5.79 2.41
C VAL A 110 1.95 4.33 1.98
N GLY A 111 2.83 3.54 2.59
CA GLY A 111 2.89 2.12 2.31
C GLY A 111 3.91 1.39 3.17
N HIS A 112 4.02 0.09 2.95
CA HIS A 112 5.06 -0.73 3.57
C HIS A 112 6.30 -0.70 2.70
N SER A 113 7.48 -0.49 3.31
CA SER A 113 8.76 -0.57 2.60
C SER A 113 8.88 0.31 1.33
N LEU A 114 8.11 1.40 1.23
CA LEU A 114 8.07 2.28 0.05
C LEU A 114 9.46 2.75 -0.42
N SER A 115 10.38 2.98 0.50
CA SER A 115 11.76 3.36 0.16
C SER A 115 12.45 2.31 -0.72
N ASP A 116 12.17 1.02 -0.49
CA ASP A 116 12.71 -0.08 -1.27
C ASP A 116 11.93 -0.24 -2.59
N ASP A 117 10.61 -0.08 -2.57
CA ASP A 117 9.76 -0.15 -3.77
C ASP A 117 10.11 0.94 -4.77
N PHE A 118 10.17 2.20 -4.33
CA PHE A 118 10.53 3.32 -5.20
C PHE A 118 11.99 3.26 -5.65
N ARG A 119 12.89 2.62 -4.89
CA ARG A 119 14.25 2.33 -5.36
C ARG A 119 14.23 1.35 -6.53
N GLN A 120 13.40 0.31 -6.46
CA GLN A 120 13.24 -0.65 -7.56
C GLN A 120 12.62 0.00 -8.79
N LEU A 121 11.59 0.84 -8.61
CA LEU A 121 10.96 1.59 -9.71
C LEU A 121 11.95 2.56 -10.38
N LYS A 122 12.77 3.28 -9.60
CA LYS A 122 13.84 4.14 -10.13
C LYS A 122 14.92 3.35 -10.87
N ALA A 123 15.35 2.22 -10.32
CA ALA A 123 16.34 1.35 -10.97
C ALA A 123 15.83 0.73 -12.28
N ALA A 124 14.51 0.64 -12.44
CA ALA A 124 13.83 0.19 -13.64
C ALA A 124 13.47 1.33 -14.62
N ASP A 125 13.86 2.57 -14.32
CA ASP A 125 13.53 3.77 -15.11
C ASP A 125 12.02 4.00 -15.29
N LEU A 126 11.22 3.53 -14.32
CA LEU A 126 9.77 3.68 -14.32
C LEU A 126 9.31 4.98 -13.65
N VAL A 127 10.11 5.49 -12.71
CA VAL A 127 9.83 6.71 -11.95
C VAL A 127 11.11 7.48 -11.74
N ASN A 128 11.09 8.77 -12.05
CA ASN A 128 12.23 9.66 -11.85
C ASN A 128 12.20 10.33 -10.47
N THR A 129 11.06 10.88 -10.11
CA THR A 129 10.88 11.70 -8.90
C THR A 129 9.80 11.09 -8.02
N VAL A 130 10.10 11.00 -6.72
CA VAL A 130 9.14 10.61 -5.70
C VAL A 130 9.36 11.50 -4.50
N ASN A 131 8.31 12.19 -4.07
CA ASN A 131 8.33 13.11 -2.94
C ASN A 131 7.36 12.64 -1.85
N SER A 132 7.50 13.15 -0.62
CA SER A 132 6.52 12.97 0.46
C SER A 132 6.08 11.53 0.68
N THR A 133 7.03 10.62 0.95
CA THR A 133 6.74 9.23 1.32
C THR A 133 6.77 9.03 2.82
N ARG A 134 5.93 8.12 3.31
CA ARG A 134 5.87 7.76 4.73
C ARG A 134 5.62 6.28 4.90
N GLY A 135 6.39 5.67 5.80
CA GLY A 135 6.15 4.28 6.18
C GLY A 135 4.80 4.16 6.89
N ALA A 136 4.04 3.11 6.60
CA ALA A 136 2.78 2.84 7.27
C ALA A 136 2.97 2.74 8.80
N ASP A 137 4.09 2.20 9.27
CA ASP A 137 4.48 2.14 10.68
C ASP A 137 4.74 3.51 11.33
N GLN A 138 4.93 4.55 10.52
CA GLN A 138 5.14 5.93 10.95
C GLN A 138 3.83 6.72 11.01
N LEU A 139 2.71 6.13 10.57
CA LEU A 139 1.38 6.73 10.67
C LEU A 139 0.84 6.60 12.09
N ARG A 140 0.35 7.70 12.65
CA ARG A 140 -0.40 7.67 13.91
C ARG A 140 -1.66 6.83 13.71
N GLY A 141 -1.91 5.89 14.62
CA GLY A 141 -3.06 4.98 14.55
C GLY A 141 -2.86 3.73 13.69
N TYR A 142 -1.76 3.58 12.96
CA TYR A 142 -1.45 2.35 12.23
C TYR A 142 -1.18 1.20 13.20
N ARG A 143 -1.82 0.04 12.98
CA ARG A 143 -1.60 -1.17 13.76
C ARG A 143 -1.36 -2.37 12.86
N ARG A 144 -0.19 -3.00 13.03
CA ARG A 144 0.09 -4.31 12.43
C ARG A 144 -0.76 -5.37 13.12
N VAL A 145 -1.40 -6.24 12.34
CA VAL A 145 -2.11 -7.42 12.87
C VAL A 145 -1.15 -8.21 13.77
N GLY A 146 -1.57 -8.46 15.02
CA GLY A 146 -0.79 -9.19 16.04
C GLY A 146 -0.05 -8.35 17.11
N ALA A 147 -0.20 -7.03 17.15
CA ALA A 147 0.33 -6.17 18.23
C ALA A 147 -0.67 -5.99 19.40
N VAL A 148 -0.16 -5.94 20.64
CA VAL A 148 -0.93 -5.87 21.90
C VAL A 148 -1.88 -4.65 21.94
N GLU A 149 -3.05 -4.84 22.54
CA GLU A 149 -4.26 -4.01 22.46
C GLU A 149 -4.10 -2.55 22.97
N SER A 150 -4.40 -1.57 22.11
CA SER A 150 -4.79 -0.21 22.49
C SER A 150 -5.67 0.38 21.38
N PRO A 151 -6.82 1.00 21.66
CA PRO A 151 -7.83 1.33 20.64
C PRO A 151 -7.29 2.23 19.54
N ALA A 152 -7.66 1.93 18.27
CA ALA A 152 -7.35 2.78 17.12
C ALA A 152 -8.00 4.15 17.31
N ARG A 153 -7.23 5.23 17.21
CA ARG A 153 -7.72 6.61 17.35
C ARG A 153 -7.63 7.34 16.02
N TYR A 154 -8.66 8.12 15.72
CA TYR A 154 -8.74 9.01 14.55
C TYR A 154 -7.68 10.10 14.66
N ASP A 155 -6.95 10.36 13.57
CA ASP A 155 -6.02 11.50 13.50
C ASP A 155 -6.62 12.62 12.64
N SER A 156 -7.14 13.65 13.31
CA SER A 156 -7.72 14.83 12.69
C SER A 156 -6.69 15.72 11.98
N ALA A 157 -5.39 15.56 12.24
CA ALA A 157 -4.34 16.39 11.65
C ALA A 157 -3.93 15.89 10.24
N GLU A 158 -4.07 14.59 9.97
CA GLU A 158 -3.62 13.96 8.72
C GLU A 158 -4.80 13.39 7.88
N GLY A 159 -6.03 13.42 8.42
CA GLY A 159 -7.26 13.19 7.63
C GLY A 159 -7.62 11.73 7.36
N TYR A 160 -7.13 10.76 8.15
CA TYR A 160 -7.44 9.33 7.96
C TYR A 160 -7.71 8.56 9.28
N LYS A 161 -8.47 7.45 9.19
CA LYS A 161 -8.67 6.48 10.29
C LYS A 161 -7.69 5.31 10.08
N GLY A 162 -6.82 5.06 11.05
CA GLY A 162 -5.87 3.94 11.00
C GLY A 162 -6.59 2.57 10.97
N ALA A 163 -6.18 1.69 10.07
CA ALA A 163 -6.71 0.34 9.91
C ALA A 163 -5.78 -0.71 10.53
N LEU A 164 -6.35 -1.86 10.92
CA LEU A 164 -5.62 -3.12 11.09
C LEU A 164 -5.33 -3.67 9.70
N THR A 165 -4.06 -3.93 9.40
CA THR A 165 -3.68 -4.45 8.08
C THR A 165 -2.94 -5.77 8.20
N ASP A 166 -3.42 -6.77 7.45
CA ASP A 166 -2.59 -7.84 6.93
C ASP A 166 -2.14 -7.41 5.53
N GLN A 167 -0.89 -6.97 5.43
CA GLN A 167 -0.14 -6.58 4.22
C GLN A 167 -0.81 -5.64 3.18
N LYS A 168 -2.06 -5.19 3.34
CA LYS A 168 -2.74 -4.25 2.43
C LYS A 168 -3.29 -3.05 3.19
N LEU A 169 -2.84 -1.87 2.80
CA LEU A 169 -3.29 -0.61 3.40
C LEU A 169 -4.68 -0.25 2.86
N GLN A 170 -5.71 -0.33 3.71
CA GLN A 170 -7.04 0.22 3.44
C GLN A 170 -7.24 1.45 4.34
N LEU A 171 -7.50 2.60 3.73
CA LEU A 171 -7.88 3.82 4.44
C LEU A 171 -9.40 3.79 4.61
N VAL A 172 -9.90 3.95 5.84
CA VAL A 172 -11.35 3.90 6.14
C VAL A 172 -11.84 5.30 6.53
N ARG A 173 -13.02 5.73 6.05
CA ARG A 173 -13.65 6.99 6.49
C ARG A 173 -14.15 6.86 7.94
N PRO A 174 -14.22 7.96 8.72
CA PRO A 174 -15.07 7.97 9.90
C PRO A 174 -16.53 7.88 9.45
N ASP A 175 -17.32 7.03 10.11
CA ASP A 175 -18.76 6.96 9.89
C ASP A 175 -19.39 8.34 10.06
N ALA A 176 -20.12 8.78 9.04
CA ALA A 176 -20.93 9.98 9.11
C ALA A 176 -22.21 9.72 9.92
N ARG A 177 -22.10 9.27 11.18
CA ARG A 177 -23.26 8.99 12.05
C ARG A 177 -22.93 8.97 13.56
N GLU A 178 -22.30 10.03 14.07
CA GLU A 178 -22.41 10.40 15.49
C GLU A 178 -22.45 11.93 15.64
N ARG A 179 -23.51 12.54 15.09
CA ARG A 179 -24.06 13.80 15.59
C ARG A 179 -25.58 13.68 15.52
N GLY A 180 -26.21 13.38 16.66
CA GLY A 180 -27.66 13.42 16.79
C GLY A 180 -28.24 12.46 17.83
N SER A 181 -28.00 12.73 19.12
CA SER A 181 -29.02 12.95 20.17
C SER A 181 -28.33 13.20 21.50
#